data_AF-A0A958KQY8-F1
#
_entry.id   AF-A0A958KQY8-F1
#
_cell.length_a   1.000
_cell.length_b   1.000
_cell.length_c   1.000
_cell.angle_alpha   90.00
_cell.angle_beta   90.00
_cell.angle_gamma   90.00
#
_symmetry.space_group_name_H-M   'P 1'
#
loop_
_entity.id
_entity.type
_entity.pdbx_description
1 polymer ?
#
loop_
_entity_poly.entity_id
_entity_poly.type
_entity_poly.pdbx_seq_one_letter_code
_entity_poly.pdbx_strand_id
1 'polypeptide(L)' 'VNKDLVKCVNIINNGFSIYKWEGKFAEEPEVYAYLKTTAEKFAETEDFIKKNHPYTTPCLLEIKLNHISPEYKEWVES' A
#
# COMPACT_ATOMS: atom_id res chain seq x y z
N VAL A 1 5.25 -3.01 -9.27
CA VAL A 1 5.07 -2.78 -10.72
C VAL A 1 5.81 -3.83 -11.52
N ASN A 2 7.15 -3.87 -11.57
CA ASN A 2 7.91 -4.84 -12.39
C ASN A 2 7.69 -6.35 -12.10
N LYS A 3 7.05 -6.69 -10.98
CA LYS A 3 6.66 -8.06 -10.62
C LYS A 3 5.18 -8.35 -10.93
N ASP A 4 4.48 -7.42 -11.58
CA ASP A 4 3.05 -7.46 -11.92
C ASP A 4 2.08 -7.68 -10.75
N LEU A 5 2.55 -7.51 -9.51
CA LEU A 5 1.73 -7.55 -8.29
C LEU A 5 0.79 -6.35 -8.17
N VAL A 6 1.21 -5.19 -8.70
CA VAL A 6 0.44 -3.94 -8.68
C VAL A 6 0.65 -3.22 -10.01
N LYS A 7 -0.42 -2.62 -10.54
CA LYS A 7 -0.37 -1.94 -11.84
C LYS A 7 0.18 -0.52 -11.73
N CYS A 8 -0.21 0.19 -10.67
CA CYS A 8 0.17 1.57 -10.42
C CYS A 8 0.46 1.80 -8.95
N VAL A 9 1.37 2.74 -8.65
CA VAL A 9 1.63 3.22 -7.30
C VAL A 9 1.67 4.74 -7.34
N ASN A 10 0.91 5.40 -6.47
CA ASN A 10 1.13 6.83 -6.20
C ASN A 10 1.90 6.97 -4.89
N ILE A 11 2.93 7.81 -4.93
CA ILE A 11 3.83 8.06 -3.80
C ILE A 11 3.56 9.48 -3.31
N ILE A 12 3.25 9.62 -2.02
CA ILE A 12 3.03 10.90 -1.35
C ILE A 12 4.12 11.04 -0.29
N ASN A 13 5.00 12.01 -0.50
CA ASN A 13 6.13 12.29 0.38
C ASN A 13 5.73 13.24 1.53
N ASN A 14 6.66 13.41 2.48
CA ASN A 14 6.54 14.35 3.60
C ASN A 14 5.36 14.04 4.55
N GLY A 15 5.05 12.76 4.72
CA GLY A 15 4.11 12.30 5.74
C GLY A 15 4.75 12.22 7.12
N PHE A 16 3.91 12.15 8.15
CA PHE A 16 4.33 11.85 9.51
C PHE A 16 3.39 10.83 10.12
N SER A 17 3.94 9.76 10.68
CA SER A 17 3.20 8.84 11.53
C SER A 17 3.38 9.22 12.98
N ILE A 18 2.27 9.47 13.68
CA ILE A 18 2.24 9.79 15.10
C ILE A 18 1.53 8.65 15.83
N TYR A 19 2.23 8.02 16.78
CA TYR A 19 1.70 6.86 17.51
C TYR A 19 2.35 6.71 18.89
N LYS A 20 1.91 5.69 19.64
CA LYS A 20 2.57 5.27 20.89
C LYS A 20 3.25 3.93 20.67
N TRP A 21 4.51 3.85 21.09
CA TRP A 21 5.30 2.62 21.09
C TRP A 21 5.94 2.45 22.46
N GLU A 22 5.78 1.27 23.06
CA GLU A 22 6.31 0.96 24.41
C GLU A 22 5.97 2.04 25.46
N GLY A 23 4.75 2.60 25.37
CA GLY A 23 4.26 3.65 26.27
C GLY A 23 4.81 5.05 26.00
N LYS A 24 5.70 5.23 25.02
CA LYS A 24 6.27 6.52 24.63
C LYS A 24 5.61 7.05 23.36
N PHE A 25 5.52 8.37 23.27
CA PHE A 25 5.13 9.05 22.05
C PHE A 25 6.23 8.90 20.99
N ALA A 26 5.83 8.59 19.76
CA ALA A 26 6.68 8.52 18.59
C ALA A 26 6.07 9.38 17.47
N GLU A 27 6.94 10.08 16.76
CA GLU A 27 6.63 10.84 15.55
C GLU A 27 7.75 10.56 14.54
N GLU A 28 7.40 9.92 13.43
CA GLU A 28 8.37 9.46 12.44
C GLU A 28 7.99 9.99 11.04
N PRO A 29 8.97 10.50 10.26
CA PRO A 29 8.74 10.91 8.89
C PRO A 29 8.49 9.68 8.00
N GLU A 30 7.50 9.77 7.13
CA GLU A 30 6.98 8.64 6.37
C GLU A 30 6.67 9.01 4.92
N VAL A 31 6.54 7.97 4.09
CA VAL A 31 6.06 8.07 2.72
C VAL A 31 4.83 7.18 2.58
N TYR A 32 3.73 7.74 2.09
CA TYR A 32 2.52 6.96 1.83
C TYR A 32 2.52 6.46 0.39
N ALA A 33 2.21 5.18 0.23
CA ALA A 33 2.07 4.55 -1.08
C ALA A 33 0.64 4.04 -1.27
N TYR A 34 -0.04 4.54 -2.30
CA TYR A 34 -1.32 4.00 -2.76
C TYR A 34 -1.09 3.06 -3.92
N LEU A 35 -1.13 1.76 -3.64
CA LEU A 35 -0.97 0.71 -4.62
C LEU A 35 -2.33 0.37 -5.25
N LYS A 36 -2.38 0.24 -6.58
CA LYS A 36 -3.57 -0.19 -7.34
C LYS A 36 -3.33 -1.60 -7.82
N THR A 37 -4.13 -2.52 -7.33
CA THR A 37 -4.09 -3.93 -7.65
C THR A 37 -5.50 -4.51 -7.62
N THR A 38 -5.63 -5.77 -8.00
CA THR A 38 -6.89 -6.51 -7.95
C THR A 38 -7.00 -7.28 -6.63
N ALA A 39 -8.21 -7.72 -6.29
CA ALA A 39 -8.45 -8.48 -5.06
C ALA A 39 -7.67 -9.81 -5.05
N GLU A 40 -7.54 -10.44 -6.22
CA GLU A 40 -6.84 -11.72 -6.41
C GLU A 40 -5.35 -11.60 -6.12
N LYS A 41 -4.74 -10.44 -6.43
CA LYS A 41 -3.32 -10.18 -6.20
C LYS A 41 -3.01 -9.58 -4.83
N PHE A 42 -4.02 -9.30 -4.00
CA PHE A 42 -3.83 -8.64 -2.71
C PHE A 42 -2.91 -9.45 -1.78
N ALA A 43 -3.19 -10.74 -1.58
CA ALA A 43 -2.42 -11.59 -0.66
C ALA A 43 -0.94 -11.70 -1.09
N GLU A 44 -0.69 -11.93 -2.39
CA GLU A 44 0.67 -12.00 -2.92
C GLU A 44 1.40 -10.65 -2.81
N THR A 45 0.70 -9.55 -3.05
CA THR A 45 1.23 -8.19 -2.86
C THR A 45 1.58 -7.94 -1.40
N GLU A 46 0.69 -8.31 -0.48
CA GLU A 46 0.89 -8.15 0.96
C GLU A 46 2.13 -8.91 1.44
N ASP A 47 2.27 -10.19 1.05
CA ASP A 47 3.42 -11.02 1.40
C ASP A 47 4.72 -10.47 0.81
N PHE A 48 4.69 -10.01 -0.45
CA PHE A 48 5.83 -9.38 -1.07
C PHE A 48 6.26 -8.13 -0.30
N ILE A 49 5.31 -7.28 0.09
CA ILE A 49 5.65 -6.08 0.86
C ILE A 49 6.21 -6.48 2.23
N LYS A 50 5.53 -7.34 3.00
CA LYS A 50 6.00 -7.81 4.31
C LYS A 50 7.43 -8.36 4.28
N LYS A 51 7.78 -9.11 3.23
CA LYS A 51 9.13 -9.68 3.06
C LYS A 51 10.22 -8.64 2.79
N ASN A 52 9.87 -7.50 2.19
CA ASN A 52 10.84 -6.50 1.73
C ASN A 52 10.75 -5.17 2.49
N HIS A 53 9.74 -4.98 3.34
CA HIS A 53 9.55 -3.75 4.11
C HIS A 53 10.53 -3.71 5.30
N PRO A 54 11.12 -2.56 5.64
CA PRO A 54 12.05 -2.45 6.77
C PRO A 54 11.39 -2.67 8.13
N TYR A 55 10.08 -2.40 8.23
CA TYR A 55 9.32 -2.59 9.47
C TYR A 55 8.86 -4.04 9.64
N THR A 56 8.83 -4.49 10.89
CA THR A 56 8.31 -5.80 11.28
C THR A 56 6.81 -5.92 11.06
N THR A 57 6.07 -4.82 11.24
CA THR A 57 4.61 -4.75 11.05
C THR A 57 4.28 -3.53 10.18
N PRO A 58 4.43 -3.61 8.83
CA PRO A 58 4.05 -2.52 7.95
C PRO A 58 2.53 -2.28 7.99
N CYS A 59 2.12 -1.02 7.90
CA CYS A 59 0.71 -0.65 7.77
C CYS A 59 0.23 -0.93 6.34
N LEU A 60 -0.51 -2.03 6.15
CA LEU A 60 -1.09 -2.43 4.87
C LEU A 60 -2.61 -2.51 5.04
N LEU A 61 -3.32 -1.63 4.33
CA LEU A 61 -4.77 -1.48 4.43
C LEU A 61 -5.38 -1.54 3.04
N GLU A 62 -6.48 -2.29 2.89
CA GLU A 62 -7.31 -2.28 1.69
C GLU A 62 -8.36 -1.16 1.78
N ILE A 63 -8.49 -0.38 0.71
CA ILE A 63 -9.60 0.57 0.54
C ILE A 63 -10.49 0.07 -0.59
N LYS A 64 -11.71 -0.37 -0.24
CA LYS A 64 -12.70 -0.79 -1.23
C LYS A 64 -13.31 0.42 -1.91
N LEU A 65 -13.21 0.46 -3.24
CA LEU A 65 -13.79 1.52 -4.05
C LEU A 65 -15.17 1.08 -4.54
N ASN A 66 -16.18 1.91 -4.26
CA ASN A 66 -17.55 1.66 -4.74
C ASN A 66 -17.70 1.91 -6.25
N HIS A 67 -16.83 2.75 -6.81
CA HIS A 67 -16.85 3.09 -8.23
C HIS A 67 -15.42 3.28 -8.76
N ILE A 68 -15.18 2.74 -9.94
CA ILE A 68 -13.94 2.89 -10.73
C ILE A 68 -14.40 3.04 -12.18
N SER A 69 -13.79 3.94 -12.95
CA SER A 69 -14.12 4.05 -14.38
C SER A 69 -13.81 2.73 -15.10
N PRO A 70 -14.67 2.27 -16.03
CA PRO A 70 -14.50 0.97 -16.69
C PRO A 70 -13.13 0.79 -17.33
N GLU A 71 -12.62 1.82 -18.02
CA GLU A 71 -11.35 1.77 -18.75
C GLU A 71 -10.16 1.66 -17.81
N TYR A 72 -10.21 2.33 -16.65
CA TYR A 72 -9.14 2.24 -15.66
C TYR A 72 -9.18 0.89 -14.92
N LYS A 73 -10.38 0.39 -14.64
CA LYS A 73 -10.55 -0.94 -14.05
C LYS A 73 -9.99 -2.02 -14.98
N GLU A 74 -10.36 -2.01 -16.25
CA GLU A 74 -9.85 -2.92 -17.27
C GLU A 74 -8.31 -2.86 -17.37
N TRP A 75 -7.74 -1.65 -17.36
CA TRP A 75 -6.29 -1.49 -17.36
C TRP A 75 -5.62 -2.07 -16.10
N VAL A 76 -6.19 -1.88 -14.91
CA VAL A 76 -5.65 -2.46 -13.67
C VAL A 76 -5.75 -3.99 -13.65
N GLU A 77 -6.82 -4.54 -14.22
CA GLU A 77 -7.08 -5.99 -14.29
C GLU A 77 -6.30 -6.70 -15.41
N SER A 78 -5.77 -5.96 -16.39
CA SER A 78 -4.87 -6.49 -17.44
C SER A 78 -3.50 -6.93 -16.92
#